data_AF-A0A329KUS2-F1
#
_entry.id   AF-A0A329KUS2-F1
#
_cell.length_a   1.000
_cell.length_b   1.000
_cell.length_c   1.000
_cell.angle_alpha   90.00
_cell.angle_beta   90.00
_cell.angle_gamma   90.00
#
_symmetry.space_group_name_H-M   'P 1'
#
loop_
_entity.id
_entity.type
_entity.pdbx_description
1 polymer ?
#
loop_
_entity_poly.entity_id
_entity_poly.type
_entity_poly.pdbx_seq_one_letter_code
_entity_poly.pdbx_strand_id
1 'polypeptide(L)'
;MKPSFEICLERYAELVIKIGAALRKGHSLWINSNLDSAPFARLLASKAYEAGAAHVQMDWVDEASTRIRYEQAPEETLRTPPEWRTKAMEAHMEAGGSFLQIYAPNPSLLKGLPPERIAIGNKAQAEAMQGFRRYVNQNLNAWSMASVPTPAWAAAVFPQLSLAEAQDALWDRIFQVNRVYEPDPLAAWEAHLKALNRRKDYMNAKRYRRLHYKAPGTDLVIGLPEGHIWKAATSETPDGIVFLPNMPTEEIFTMPHKDEVNGTVASTLPLPYSGSVIEGFSLTFKDGAVTDFSAAEGYEPLKSLIEMDEGSRRLGEVALVPHHSPISDLGITFYNTMFDENAACHLALGNAYSFTLENGTAMSREELSSRGANASLAHVDFMMGSGELDIDGETADGTLEPIFRKGNWAFS
;
A
#
# COMPACT_ATOMS: atom_id res chain seq x y z
N MET A 1 15.68 -6.11 27.60
CA MET A 1 14.70 -5.14 28.14
C MET A 1 14.27 -4.26 26.99
N LYS A 2 12.97 -4.04 26.77
CA LYS A 2 12.50 -3.14 25.71
C LYS A 2 13.04 -1.72 25.98
N PRO A 3 13.53 -0.96 24.98
CA PRO A 3 13.94 0.42 25.17
C PRO A 3 12.76 1.29 25.65
N SER A 4 13.04 2.49 26.19
CA SER A 4 11.96 3.43 26.52
C SER A 4 11.22 3.89 25.26
N PHE A 5 10.02 4.43 25.46
CA PHE A 5 9.20 4.95 24.36
C PHE A 5 9.94 6.02 23.55
N GLU A 6 10.62 6.95 24.22
CA GLU A 6 11.36 8.04 23.59
C GLU A 6 12.48 7.51 22.70
N ILE A 7 13.23 6.50 23.19
CA ILE A 7 14.28 5.85 22.40
C ILE A 7 13.68 5.15 21.17
N CYS A 8 12.54 4.48 21.33
CA CYS A 8 11.87 3.83 20.20
C CYS A 8 11.37 4.85 19.17
N LEU A 9 10.78 5.96 19.61
CA LEU A 9 10.28 7.01 18.76
C LEU A 9 11.41 7.69 17.96
N GLU A 10 12.54 7.97 18.62
CA GLU A 10 13.75 8.51 18.00
C GLU A 10 14.33 7.56 16.93
N ARG A 11 14.45 6.27 17.26
CA ARG A 11 14.90 5.23 16.33
C ARG A 11 13.96 5.09 15.14
N TYR A 12 12.65 5.12 15.38
CA TYR A 12 11.66 5.03 14.31
C TYR A 12 11.74 6.24 13.37
N ALA A 13 11.81 7.46 13.91
CA ALA A 13 12.00 8.66 13.09
C ALA A 13 13.30 8.62 12.28
N GLU A 14 14.39 8.11 12.87
CA GLU A 14 15.65 7.94 12.17
C GLU A 14 15.53 6.96 10.99
N LEU A 15 14.86 5.81 11.18
CA LEU A 15 14.58 4.86 10.10
C LEU A 15 13.77 5.51 8.96
N VAL A 16 12.67 6.19 9.30
CA VAL A 16 11.79 6.83 8.32
C VAL A 16 12.54 7.89 7.49
N ILE A 17 13.46 8.65 8.09
CA ILE A 17 14.27 9.62 7.33
C ILE A 17 15.37 8.94 6.50
N LYS A 18 16.11 7.99 7.08
CA LYS A 18 17.32 7.42 6.45
C LYS A 18 17.03 6.40 5.36
N ILE A 19 16.07 5.51 5.57
CA ILE A 19 15.76 4.41 4.65
C ILE A 19 14.37 4.54 4.03
N GLY A 20 13.42 5.17 4.73
CA GLY A 20 12.11 5.54 4.21
C GLY A 20 12.21 6.55 3.08
N ALA A 21 12.34 7.82 3.45
CA ALA A 21 12.47 8.93 2.51
C ALA A 21 13.86 9.01 1.83
N ALA A 22 14.82 8.19 2.28
CA ALA A 22 16.21 8.15 1.81
C ALA A 22 16.84 9.54 1.66
N LEU A 23 16.61 10.40 2.65
CA LEU A 23 16.91 11.82 2.54
C LEU A 23 18.42 12.05 2.36
N ARG A 24 18.79 12.70 1.26
CA ARG A 24 20.17 13.10 0.97
C ARG A 24 20.45 14.52 1.49
N LYS A 25 21.69 14.77 1.90
CA LYS A 25 22.15 16.11 2.29
C LYS A 25 21.89 17.10 1.16
N GLY A 26 21.30 18.25 1.50
CA GLY A 26 20.94 19.30 0.55
C GLY A 26 19.60 19.13 -0.15
N HIS A 27 18.91 17.99 0.01
CA HIS A 27 17.56 17.80 -0.52
C HIS A 27 16.53 18.46 0.40
N SER A 28 15.40 18.85 -0.18
CA SER A 28 14.23 19.31 0.57
C SER A 28 13.31 18.13 0.89
N LEU A 29 12.58 18.21 2.00
CA LEU A 29 11.59 17.21 2.42
C LEU A 29 10.23 17.88 2.62
N TRP A 30 9.19 17.31 2.01
CA TRP A 30 7.80 17.68 2.26
C TRP A 30 7.16 16.63 3.16
N ILE A 31 6.69 17.01 4.35
CA ILE A 31 6.04 16.11 5.30
C ILE A 31 4.54 16.45 5.35
N ASN A 32 3.71 15.53 4.88
CA ASN A 32 2.27 15.59 5.08
C ASN A 32 1.88 14.85 6.37
N SER A 33 1.13 15.52 7.25
CA SER A 33 0.73 14.97 8.55
C SER A 33 -0.64 15.50 8.97
N ASN A 34 -1.43 14.66 9.62
CA ASN A 34 -2.58 15.14 10.40
C ASN A 34 -2.11 15.80 11.72
N LEU A 35 -3.01 16.54 12.37
CA LEU A 35 -2.70 17.25 13.62
C LEU A 35 -2.43 16.31 14.81
N ASP A 36 -3.10 15.16 14.87
CA ASP A 36 -2.88 14.16 15.92
C ASP A 36 -1.45 13.60 15.89
N SER A 37 -0.84 13.54 14.71
CA SER A 37 0.53 13.04 14.51
C SER A 37 1.59 14.14 14.62
N ALA A 38 1.22 15.38 14.98
CA ALA A 38 2.13 16.52 15.01
C ALA A 38 3.41 16.33 15.84
N PRO A 39 3.39 15.65 17.01
CA PRO A 39 4.62 15.37 17.75
C PRO A 39 5.63 14.56 16.93
N PHE A 40 5.20 13.50 16.25
CA PHE A 40 6.07 12.67 15.42
C PHE A 40 6.53 13.40 14.15
N ALA A 41 5.64 14.15 13.50
CA ALA A 41 6.00 14.94 12.32
C ALA A 41 7.08 15.99 12.60
N ARG A 42 7.03 16.63 13.78
CA ARG A 42 8.08 17.57 14.22
C ARG A 42 9.40 16.86 14.52
N LEU A 43 9.34 15.66 15.08
CA LEU A 43 10.54 14.84 15.28
C LEU A 43 11.18 14.44 13.94
N LEU A 44 10.37 14.04 12.96
CA LEU A 44 10.84 13.77 11.60
C LEU A 44 11.51 14.99 10.97
N ALA A 45 10.96 16.20 11.17
CA ALA A 45 11.59 17.43 10.72
C ALA A 45 12.96 17.66 11.40
N SER A 46 13.07 17.42 12.72
CA SER A 46 14.35 17.48 13.44
C SER A 46 15.36 16.51 12.82
N LYS A 47 14.97 15.24 12.65
CA LYS A 47 15.82 14.19 12.05
C LYS A 47 16.21 14.50 10.61
N ALA A 48 15.33 15.10 9.83
CA ALA A 48 15.63 15.54 8.48
C ALA A 48 16.73 16.63 8.47
N TYR A 49 16.63 17.65 9.34
CA TYR A 49 17.68 18.66 9.45
C TYR A 49 18.99 18.10 10.01
N GLU A 50 18.95 17.16 10.97
CA GLU A 50 20.12 16.42 11.44
C GLU A 50 20.80 15.64 10.30
N ALA A 51 20.01 15.06 9.38
CA ALA A 51 20.50 14.40 8.17
C ALA A 51 20.96 15.37 7.05
N GLY A 52 20.82 16.68 7.27
CA GLY A 52 21.30 17.71 6.35
C GLY A 52 20.28 18.17 5.30
N ALA A 53 18.98 18.07 5.59
CA ALA A 53 17.93 18.68 4.75
C ALA A 53 18.23 20.15 4.48
N ALA A 54 18.06 20.60 3.23
CA ALA A 54 18.13 22.03 2.92
C ALA A 54 16.88 22.78 3.41
N HIS A 55 15.73 22.12 3.34
CA HIS A 55 14.46 22.68 3.76
C HIS A 55 13.47 21.57 4.11
N VAL A 56 12.68 21.75 5.16
CA VAL A 56 11.57 20.87 5.51
C VAL A 56 10.27 21.67 5.48
N GLN A 57 9.37 21.32 4.55
CA GLN A 57 8.03 21.88 4.43
C GLN A 57 7.05 20.99 5.20
N MET A 58 6.30 21.58 6.13
CA MET A 58 5.21 20.90 6.84
C MET A 58 3.87 21.19 6.16
N ASP A 59 3.10 20.15 5.89
CA ASP A 59 1.75 20.25 5.30
C ASP A 59 0.75 19.56 6.23
N TRP A 60 0.01 20.39 6.97
CA TRP A 60 -0.91 19.94 8.01
C TRP A 60 -2.31 19.70 7.46
N VAL A 61 -2.84 18.52 7.74
CA VAL A 61 -4.25 18.18 7.47
C VAL A 61 -5.02 18.21 8.78
N ASP A 62 -6.04 19.04 8.84
CA ASP A 62 -7.02 19.03 9.94
C ASP A 62 -8.28 18.29 9.50
N GLU A 63 -8.52 17.15 10.14
CA GLU A 63 -9.69 16.30 9.91
C GLU A 63 -10.99 17.05 10.23
N ALA A 64 -11.02 17.86 11.29
CA ALA A 64 -12.21 18.63 11.66
C ALA A 64 -12.55 19.66 10.57
N SER A 65 -11.56 20.44 10.10
CA SER A 65 -11.72 21.37 8.98
C SER A 65 -12.15 20.65 7.68
N THR A 66 -11.61 19.45 7.42
CA THR A 66 -12.00 18.63 6.27
C THR A 66 -13.47 18.26 6.35
N ARG A 67 -13.93 17.75 7.51
CA ARG A 67 -15.34 17.42 7.73
C ARG A 67 -16.24 18.65 7.57
N ILE A 68 -15.89 19.79 8.16
CA ILE A 68 -16.65 21.05 8.04
C ILE A 68 -16.82 21.44 6.56
N ARG A 69 -15.75 21.34 5.75
CA ARG A 69 -15.82 21.62 4.31
C ARG A 69 -16.80 20.67 3.61
N TYR A 70 -16.69 19.36 3.86
CA TYR A 70 -17.62 18.38 3.29
C TYR A 70 -19.04 18.55 3.79
N GLU A 71 -19.27 19.08 4.98
CA GLU A 71 -20.61 19.30 5.51
C GLU A 71 -21.25 20.58 4.98
N GLN A 72 -20.48 21.67 4.86
CA GLN A 72 -21.05 23.03 4.72
C GLN A 72 -20.69 23.76 3.42
N ALA A 73 -19.59 23.41 2.74
CA ALA A 73 -19.14 24.19 1.58
C ALA A 73 -20.13 24.13 0.40
N PRO A 74 -20.28 25.18 -0.43
CA PRO A 74 -21.04 25.07 -1.67
C PRO A 74 -20.50 23.94 -2.56
N GLU A 75 -21.39 23.16 -3.18
CA GLU A 75 -20.99 22.00 -4.00
C GLU A 75 -20.04 22.40 -5.15
N GLU A 76 -20.23 23.57 -5.75
CA GLU A 76 -19.35 24.14 -6.78
C GLU A 76 -17.88 24.21 -6.32
N THR A 77 -17.64 24.58 -5.05
CA THR A 77 -16.30 24.67 -4.45
C THR A 77 -15.75 23.32 -3.98
N LEU A 78 -16.59 22.29 -3.86
CA LEU A 78 -16.14 20.91 -3.71
C LEU A 78 -15.64 20.34 -5.03
N ARG A 79 -16.27 20.73 -6.15
CA ARG A 79 -15.88 20.34 -7.52
C ARG A 79 -14.59 21.00 -7.99
N THR A 80 -14.19 22.10 -7.36
CA THR A 80 -13.02 22.91 -7.76
C THR A 80 -12.11 23.17 -6.55
N PRO A 81 -11.28 22.19 -6.15
CA PRO A 81 -10.35 22.38 -5.06
C PRO A 81 -9.31 23.46 -5.41
N PRO A 82 -8.85 24.27 -4.43
CA PRO A 82 -7.82 25.26 -4.68
C PRO A 82 -6.52 24.63 -5.19
N GLU A 83 -5.98 25.13 -6.30
CA GLU A 83 -4.80 24.58 -6.98
C GLU A 83 -3.46 24.94 -6.30
N TRP A 84 -3.45 25.90 -5.38
CA TRP A 84 -2.18 26.38 -4.79
C TRP A 84 -1.40 25.26 -4.10
N ARG A 85 -2.10 24.33 -3.45
CA ARG A 85 -1.49 23.22 -2.72
C ARG A 85 -0.87 22.21 -3.68
N THR A 86 -1.60 21.80 -4.72
CA THR A 86 -1.10 20.85 -5.71
C THR A 86 0.09 21.42 -6.47
N LYS A 87 0.04 22.68 -6.89
CA LYS A 87 1.15 23.39 -7.53
C LYS A 87 2.38 23.50 -6.64
N ALA A 88 2.21 23.76 -5.34
CA ALA A 88 3.33 23.81 -4.40
C ALA A 88 3.99 22.45 -4.21
N MET A 89 3.18 21.38 -4.12
CA MET A 89 3.69 20.00 -4.06
C MET A 89 4.44 19.63 -5.34
N GLU A 90 3.88 19.93 -6.51
CA GLU A 90 4.53 19.67 -7.81
C GLU A 90 5.86 20.43 -7.94
N ALA A 91 5.89 21.73 -7.61
CA ALA A 91 7.11 22.52 -7.63
C ALA A 91 8.19 21.96 -6.70
N HIS A 92 7.81 21.42 -5.54
CA HIS A 92 8.74 20.74 -4.63
C HIS A 92 9.33 19.46 -5.24
N MET A 93 8.50 18.64 -5.89
CA MET A 93 8.98 17.42 -6.55
C MET A 93 9.86 17.76 -7.77
N GLU A 94 9.49 18.76 -8.57
CA GLU A 94 10.29 19.27 -9.70
C GLU A 94 11.68 19.75 -9.29
N ALA A 95 11.80 20.32 -8.08
CA ALA A 95 13.06 20.74 -7.50
C ALA A 95 13.92 19.58 -6.94
N GLY A 96 13.49 18.32 -7.10
CA GLY A 96 14.20 17.13 -6.61
C GLY A 96 13.95 16.82 -5.13
N GLY A 97 12.91 17.41 -4.53
CA GLY A 97 12.56 17.16 -3.14
C GLY A 97 11.99 15.76 -2.89
N SER A 98 12.15 15.24 -1.68
CA SER A 98 11.52 14.00 -1.22
C SER A 98 10.16 14.28 -0.58
N PHE A 99 9.27 13.27 -0.57
CA PHE A 99 7.94 13.38 0.06
C PHE A 99 7.77 12.32 1.16
N LEU A 100 7.18 12.71 2.29
CA LEU A 100 6.87 11.80 3.39
C LEU A 100 5.42 12.00 3.82
N GLN A 101 4.65 10.92 3.81
CA GLN A 101 3.29 10.88 4.31
C GLN A 101 3.26 10.17 5.65
N ILE A 102 2.73 10.83 6.69
CA ILE A 102 2.26 10.12 7.87
C ILE A 102 0.85 9.61 7.55
N TYR A 103 0.74 8.31 7.29
CA TYR A 103 -0.51 7.67 6.86
C TYR A 103 -1.23 7.07 8.06
N ALA A 104 -2.32 7.69 8.50
CA ALA A 104 -3.18 7.19 9.55
C ALA A 104 -4.63 7.49 9.19
N PRO A 105 -5.26 6.66 8.33
CA PRO A 105 -6.60 6.92 7.84
C PRO A 105 -7.63 6.89 8.96
N ASN A 106 -8.60 7.80 8.91
CA ASN A 106 -9.77 7.79 9.78
C ASN A 106 -11.01 7.35 8.98
N PRO A 107 -11.38 6.05 9.02
CA PRO A 107 -12.53 5.54 8.25
C PRO A 107 -13.86 6.17 8.68
N SER A 108 -13.93 6.75 9.88
CA SER A 108 -15.13 7.37 10.43
C SER A 108 -15.26 8.87 10.13
N LEU A 109 -14.24 9.51 9.51
CA LEU A 109 -14.14 10.96 9.36
C LEU A 109 -15.39 11.61 8.77
N LEU A 110 -15.88 11.06 7.67
CA LEU A 110 -17.01 11.58 6.91
C LEU A 110 -18.32 10.81 7.18
N LYS A 111 -18.34 9.96 8.22
CA LYS A 111 -19.54 9.19 8.58
C LYS A 111 -20.73 10.12 8.82
N GLY A 112 -21.86 9.77 8.23
CA GLY A 112 -23.13 10.51 8.31
C GLY A 112 -23.28 11.66 7.31
N LEU A 113 -22.30 11.93 6.46
CA LEU A 113 -22.44 12.91 5.38
C LEU A 113 -23.03 12.28 4.10
N PRO A 114 -23.68 13.06 3.22
CA PRO A 114 -24.27 12.54 1.99
C PRO A 114 -23.21 11.91 1.05
N PRO A 115 -23.36 10.64 0.62
CA PRO A 115 -22.36 9.94 -0.19
C PRO A 115 -22.02 10.61 -1.51
N GLU A 116 -23.01 11.18 -2.20
CA GLU A 116 -22.82 11.89 -3.47
C GLU A 116 -21.88 13.09 -3.32
N ARG A 117 -21.94 13.75 -2.16
CA ARG A 117 -21.13 14.93 -1.85
C ARG A 117 -19.69 14.55 -1.50
N ILE A 118 -19.52 13.43 -0.80
CA ILE A 118 -18.19 12.82 -0.58
C ILE A 118 -17.56 12.44 -1.92
N ALA A 119 -18.31 11.78 -2.80
CA ALA A 119 -17.84 11.35 -4.11
C ALA A 119 -17.40 12.54 -4.98
N ILE A 120 -18.17 13.64 -5.00
CA ILE A 120 -17.82 14.87 -5.70
C ILE A 120 -16.47 15.43 -5.23
N GLY A 121 -16.31 15.61 -3.91
CA GLY A 121 -15.06 16.17 -3.36
C GLY A 121 -13.87 15.25 -3.58
N ASN A 122 -14.02 13.95 -3.37
CA ASN A 122 -12.96 12.97 -3.56
C ASN A 122 -12.50 12.91 -5.01
N LYS A 123 -13.44 12.90 -5.96
CA LYS A 123 -13.12 12.91 -7.40
C LYS A 123 -12.33 14.17 -7.78
N ALA A 124 -12.82 15.34 -7.38
CA ALA A 124 -12.17 16.60 -7.72
C ALA A 124 -10.75 16.71 -7.13
N GLN A 125 -10.55 16.23 -5.90
CA GLN A 125 -9.22 16.17 -5.28
C GLN A 125 -8.31 15.16 -5.98
N ALA A 126 -8.83 13.99 -6.38
CA ALA A 126 -8.05 13.01 -7.12
C ALA A 126 -7.58 13.55 -8.48
N GLU A 127 -8.45 14.25 -9.21
CA GLU A 127 -8.12 14.93 -10.46
C GLU A 127 -7.06 16.02 -10.26
N ALA A 128 -7.22 16.88 -9.25
CA ALA A 128 -6.27 17.96 -8.97
C ALA A 128 -4.87 17.46 -8.55
N MET A 129 -4.79 16.28 -7.94
CA MET A 129 -3.53 15.68 -7.47
C MET A 129 -2.82 14.85 -8.55
N GLN A 130 -3.34 14.73 -9.78
CA GLN A 130 -2.75 13.86 -10.81
C GLN A 130 -1.31 14.23 -11.17
N GLY A 131 -0.99 15.53 -11.27
CA GLY A 131 0.36 15.98 -11.59
C GLY A 131 1.36 15.60 -10.51
N PHE A 132 1.04 15.82 -9.23
CA PHE A 132 1.84 15.32 -8.10
C PHE A 132 1.96 13.79 -8.09
N ARG A 133 0.85 13.06 -8.24
CA ARG A 133 0.82 11.59 -8.21
C ARG A 133 1.73 10.96 -9.25
N ARG A 134 1.97 11.63 -10.38
CA ARG A 134 2.94 11.18 -11.38
C ARG A 134 4.35 10.99 -10.78
N TYR A 135 4.81 11.93 -9.95
CA TYR A 135 6.15 11.84 -9.34
C TYR A 135 6.27 10.65 -8.39
N VAL A 136 5.22 10.38 -7.62
CA VAL A 136 5.13 9.25 -6.69
C VAL A 136 5.03 7.93 -7.47
N ASN A 137 4.04 7.79 -8.36
CA ASN A 137 3.76 6.53 -9.05
C ASN A 137 4.87 6.08 -10.01
N GLN A 138 5.67 7.02 -10.54
CA GLN A 138 6.80 6.73 -11.42
C GLN A 138 8.14 6.74 -10.69
N ASN A 139 8.14 6.89 -9.36
CA ASN A 139 9.35 7.01 -8.54
C ASN A 139 10.33 8.07 -9.05
N LEU A 140 9.83 9.20 -9.58
CA LEU A 140 10.71 10.28 -10.06
C LEU A 140 11.50 10.92 -8.92
N ASN A 141 10.95 10.84 -7.71
CA ASN A 141 11.55 11.30 -6.47
C ASN A 141 11.38 10.23 -5.39
N ALA A 142 12.23 10.28 -4.36
CA ALA A 142 12.04 9.43 -3.19
C ALA A 142 10.79 9.85 -2.41
N TRP A 143 9.98 8.86 -2.05
CA TRP A 143 8.79 9.07 -1.24
C TRP A 143 8.60 7.95 -0.23
N SER A 144 7.94 8.23 0.88
CA SER A 144 7.71 7.18 1.89
C SER A 144 6.41 7.42 2.63
N MET A 145 5.82 6.34 3.12
CA MET A 145 4.67 6.32 4.01
C MET A 145 5.07 5.61 5.30
N ALA A 146 4.75 6.26 6.41
CA ALA A 146 4.92 5.73 7.75
C ALA A 146 3.65 6.00 8.56
N SER A 147 3.33 5.16 9.53
CA SER A 147 2.13 5.34 10.36
C SER A 147 2.49 5.58 11.81
N VAL A 148 1.62 6.33 12.50
CA VAL A 148 1.60 6.47 13.96
C VAL A 148 0.16 6.38 14.44
N PRO A 149 -0.10 5.96 15.69
CA PRO A 149 -1.45 5.83 16.22
C PRO A 149 -2.14 7.19 16.27
N THR A 150 -3.33 7.28 15.66
CA THR A 150 -4.30 8.35 15.96
C THR A 150 -5.35 7.82 16.93
N PRO A 151 -6.04 8.69 17.69
CA PRO A 151 -7.10 8.26 18.59
C PRO A 151 -8.17 7.40 17.89
N ALA A 152 -8.62 7.83 16.71
CA ALA A 152 -9.64 7.12 15.93
C ALA A 152 -9.15 5.75 15.45
N TRP A 153 -7.90 5.67 14.97
CA TRP A 153 -7.33 4.41 14.47
C TRP A 153 -7.09 3.41 15.61
N ALA A 154 -6.50 3.87 16.72
CA ALA A 154 -6.28 3.02 17.89
C ALA A 154 -7.59 2.44 18.44
N ALA A 155 -8.64 3.25 18.52
CA ALA A 155 -9.96 2.79 18.97
C ALA A 155 -10.61 1.78 18.00
N ALA A 156 -10.34 1.89 16.70
CA ALA A 156 -10.83 0.93 15.70
C ALA A 156 -10.10 -0.43 15.80
N VAL A 157 -8.79 -0.41 16.05
CA VAL A 157 -7.97 -1.63 16.18
C VAL A 157 -8.19 -2.34 17.51
N PHE A 158 -8.36 -1.58 18.61
CA PHE A 158 -8.52 -2.13 19.96
C PHE A 158 -9.77 -1.58 20.67
N PRO A 159 -10.98 -1.90 20.18
CA PRO A 159 -12.23 -1.34 20.71
C PRO A 159 -12.53 -1.73 22.17
N GLN A 160 -11.87 -2.77 22.68
CA GLN A 160 -11.99 -3.28 24.04
C GLN A 160 -11.10 -2.57 25.07
N LEU A 161 -10.13 -1.76 24.62
CA LEU A 161 -9.18 -1.06 25.49
C LEU A 161 -9.64 0.38 25.74
N SER A 162 -9.14 1.01 26.81
CA SER A 162 -9.26 2.48 26.92
C SER A 162 -8.43 3.15 25.81
N LEU A 163 -8.78 4.39 25.45
CA LEU A 163 -8.10 5.10 24.35
C LEU A 163 -6.58 5.19 24.56
N ALA A 164 -6.12 5.48 25.77
CA ALA A 164 -4.70 5.55 26.08
C ALA A 164 -4.00 4.19 25.91
N GLU A 165 -4.60 3.12 26.45
CA GLU A 165 -4.07 1.75 26.30
C GLU A 165 -4.08 1.29 24.84
N ALA A 166 -5.11 1.66 24.07
CA ALA A 166 -5.20 1.37 22.64
C ALA A 166 -4.08 2.07 21.85
N GLN A 167 -3.80 3.33 22.15
CA GLN A 167 -2.70 4.08 21.51
C GLN A 167 -1.34 3.48 21.86
N ASP A 168 -1.12 3.14 23.14
CA ASP A 168 0.13 2.49 23.59
C ASP A 168 0.30 1.10 22.94
N ALA A 169 -0.77 0.31 22.87
CA ALA A 169 -0.76 -1.00 22.21
C ALA A 169 -0.43 -0.87 20.72
N LEU A 170 -1.01 0.11 20.04
CA LEU A 170 -0.77 0.34 18.61
C LEU A 170 0.66 0.84 18.36
N TRP A 171 1.20 1.71 19.23
CA TRP A 171 2.63 2.08 19.18
C TRP A 171 3.55 0.86 19.32
N ASP A 172 3.27 -0.03 20.27
CA ASP A 172 4.07 -1.26 20.46
C ASP A 172 4.08 -2.12 19.20
N ARG A 173 2.93 -2.27 18.52
CA ARG A 173 2.85 -2.98 17.23
C ARG A 173 3.63 -2.27 16.13
N ILE A 174 3.48 -0.96 15.98
CA ILE A 174 4.19 -0.17 14.96
C ILE A 174 5.71 -0.29 15.13
N PHE A 175 6.21 -0.18 16.36
CA PHE A 175 7.62 -0.35 16.65
C PHE A 175 8.10 -1.79 16.37
N GLN A 176 7.30 -2.79 16.73
CA GLN A 176 7.62 -4.19 16.47
C GLN A 176 7.77 -4.48 14.97
N VAL A 177 6.78 -4.11 14.16
CA VAL A 177 6.78 -4.42 12.71
C VAL A 177 7.81 -3.61 11.92
N ASN A 178 8.20 -2.44 12.45
CA ASN A 178 9.29 -1.63 11.89
C ASN A 178 10.66 -1.97 12.48
N ARG A 179 10.80 -3.09 13.20
CA ARG A 179 12.09 -3.60 13.71
C ARG A 179 12.78 -2.63 14.69
N VAL A 180 12.03 -1.71 15.30
CA VAL A 180 12.57 -0.65 16.18
C VAL A 180 13.14 -1.22 17.49
N TYR A 181 12.62 -2.37 17.91
CA TYR A 181 13.09 -3.09 19.09
C TYR A 181 14.39 -3.87 18.88
N GLU A 182 14.85 -4.01 17.63
CA GLU A 182 16.13 -4.65 17.37
C GLU A 182 17.29 -3.83 17.97
N PRO A 183 18.39 -4.49 18.38
CA PRO A 183 19.56 -3.79 18.89
C PRO A 183 20.09 -2.74 17.90
N ASP A 184 20.09 -3.11 16.61
CA ASP A 184 20.41 -2.26 15.47
C ASP A 184 19.27 -2.34 14.44
N PRO A 185 18.29 -1.42 14.50
CA PRO A 185 17.15 -1.44 13.58
C PRO A 185 17.56 -1.26 12.11
N LEU A 186 18.64 -0.53 11.81
CA LEU A 186 19.11 -0.34 10.44
C LEU A 186 19.66 -1.64 9.86
N ALA A 187 20.50 -2.35 10.62
CA ALA A 187 21.01 -3.65 10.22
C ALA A 187 19.89 -4.70 10.07
N ALA A 188 18.86 -4.64 10.93
CA ALA A 188 17.70 -5.51 10.83
C ALA A 188 16.89 -5.25 9.55
N TRP A 189 16.70 -3.98 9.18
CA TRP A 189 16.10 -3.61 7.90
C TRP A 189 16.96 -4.05 6.71
N GLU A 190 18.28 -3.86 6.75
CA GLU A 190 19.17 -4.31 5.69
C GLU A 190 19.06 -5.84 5.46
N ALA A 191 19.07 -6.61 6.55
CA ALA A 191 18.91 -8.06 6.49
C ALA A 191 17.56 -8.48 5.90
N HIS A 192 16.49 -7.78 6.30
CA HIS A 192 15.14 -7.98 5.77
C HIS A 192 15.05 -7.70 4.27
N LEU A 193 15.51 -6.53 3.83
CA LEU A 193 15.52 -6.13 2.42
C LEU A 193 16.34 -7.11 1.58
N LYS A 194 17.47 -7.60 2.10
CA LYS A 194 18.27 -8.63 1.44
C LYS A 194 17.49 -9.94 1.29
N ALA A 195 16.65 -10.30 2.26
CA ALA A 195 15.82 -11.51 2.19
C ALA A 195 14.67 -11.38 1.19
N LEU A 196 13.97 -10.24 1.16
CA LEU A 196 12.94 -9.97 0.15
C LEU A 196 13.54 -9.93 -1.27
N ASN A 197 14.69 -9.27 -1.43
CA ASN A 197 15.37 -9.22 -2.73
C ASN A 197 15.79 -10.60 -3.24
N ARG A 198 16.26 -11.52 -2.38
CA ARG A 198 16.54 -12.90 -2.81
C ARG A 198 15.31 -13.62 -3.36
N ARG A 199 14.14 -13.43 -2.74
CA ARG A 199 12.88 -14.05 -3.19
C ARG A 199 12.41 -13.41 -4.50
N LYS A 200 12.45 -12.09 -4.59
CA LYS A 200 12.22 -11.35 -5.84
C LYS A 200 13.11 -11.85 -6.97
N ASP A 201 14.41 -12.00 -6.73
CA ASP A 201 15.38 -12.46 -7.73
C ASP A 201 15.11 -13.90 -8.15
N TYR A 202 14.77 -14.78 -7.21
CA TYR A 202 14.32 -16.14 -7.51
C TYR A 202 13.10 -16.14 -8.44
N MET A 203 12.05 -15.37 -8.09
CA MET A 203 10.82 -15.30 -8.89
C MET A 203 11.08 -14.74 -10.30
N ASN A 204 11.92 -13.70 -10.41
CA ASN A 204 12.34 -13.13 -11.70
C ASN A 204 13.18 -14.11 -12.54
N ALA A 205 14.00 -14.95 -11.91
CA ALA A 205 14.77 -15.97 -12.61
C ALA A 205 13.88 -17.11 -13.11
N LYS A 206 12.85 -17.50 -12.34
CA LYS A 206 11.91 -18.56 -12.70
C LYS A 206 10.99 -18.20 -13.85
N ARG A 207 10.61 -16.92 -13.99
CA ARG A 207 9.75 -16.42 -15.08
C ARG A 207 8.49 -17.27 -15.25
N TYR A 208 7.81 -17.56 -14.14
CA TYR A 208 6.62 -18.40 -14.15
C TYR A 208 5.57 -17.85 -15.13
N ARG A 209 4.96 -18.73 -15.91
CA ARG A 209 3.86 -18.42 -16.81
C ARG A 209 2.58 -18.18 -16.02
N ARG A 210 2.34 -18.99 -14.99
CA ARG A 210 1.12 -18.92 -14.15
C ARG A 210 1.43 -19.21 -12.70
N LEU A 211 0.56 -18.75 -11.83
CA LEU A 211 0.51 -19.06 -10.40
C LEU A 211 -0.81 -19.76 -10.09
N HIS A 212 -0.75 -20.86 -9.36
CA HIS A 212 -1.90 -21.67 -8.95
C HIS A 212 -2.07 -21.55 -7.44
N TYR A 213 -3.15 -20.95 -6.99
CA TYR A 213 -3.45 -20.70 -5.58
C TYR A 213 -4.51 -21.68 -5.09
N LYS A 214 -4.26 -22.34 -3.95
CA LYS A 214 -5.21 -23.27 -3.32
C LYS A 214 -5.31 -23.04 -1.83
N ALA A 215 -6.52 -22.81 -1.34
CA ALA A 215 -6.87 -22.68 0.08
C ALA A 215 -8.38 -22.96 0.26
N PRO A 216 -8.90 -23.06 1.49
CA PRO A 216 -10.35 -23.07 1.71
C PRO A 216 -11.04 -21.87 1.03
N GLY A 217 -11.98 -22.14 0.12
CA GLY A 217 -12.68 -21.09 -0.65
C GLY A 217 -11.88 -20.50 -1.82
N THR A 218 -10.65 -20.95 -2.06
CA THR A 218 -9.78 -20.46 -3.14
C THR A 218 -9.24 -21.61 -4.00
N ASP A 219 -9.53 -21.56 -5.29
CA ASP A 219 -8.89 -22.34 -6.35
C ASP A 219 -8.78 -21.40 -7.56
N LEU A 220 -7.64 -20.73 -7.68
CA LEU A 220 -7.44 -19.62 -8.61
C LEU A 220 -6.14 -19.81 -9.39
N VAL A 221 -6.23 -19.65 -10.71
CA VAL A 221 -5.08 -19.65 -11.61
C VAL A 221 -4.92 -18.24 -12.19
N ILE A 222 -3.72 -17.69 -12.03
CA ILE A 222 -3.36 -16.35 -12.50
C ILE A 222 -2.19 -16.46 -13.48
N GLY A 223 -2.38 -16.04 -14.72
CA GLY A 223 -1.29 -15.88 -15.68
C GLY A 223 -0.46 -14.64 -15.40
N LEU A 224 0.83 -14.70 -15.70
CA LEU A 224 1.75 -13.58 -15.63
C LEU A 224 2.18 -13.18 -17.06
N PRO A 225 2.25 -11.88 -17.37
CA PRO A 225 2.62 -11.45 -18.71
C PRO A 225 4.09 -11.78 -19.01
N GLU A 226 4.41 -12.00 -20.28
CA GLU A 226 5.80 -12.20 -20.71
C GLU A 226 6.62 -10.93 -20.40
N GLY A 227 7.76 -11.11 -19.73
CA GLY A 227 8.61 -10.02 -19.27
C GLY A 227 8.07 -9.30 -18.02
N HIS A 228 7.18 -9.92 -17.24
CA HIS A 228 6.84 -9.42 -15.90
C HIS A 228 8.09 -9.32 -15.01
N ILE A 229 8.06 -8.36 -14.09
CA ILE A 229 9.14 -8.08 -13.17
C ILE A 229 8.56 -8.05 -11.76
N TRP A 230 8.99 -9.02 -10.95
CA TRP A 230 8.80 -8.97 -9.50
C TRP A 230 9.60 -7.83 -8.90
N LYS A 231 8.92 -7.06 -8.05
CA LYS A 231 9.45 -5.99 -7.20
C LYS A 231 9.38 -6.42 -5.74
N ALA A 232 10.12 -5.72 -4.89
CA ALA A 232 10.14 -5.94 -3.46
C ALA A 232 10.52 -4.65 -2.77
N ALA A 233 9.84 -4.31 -1.68
CA ALA A 233 10.12 -3.30 -0.65
C ALA A 233 10.72 -1.95 -1.07
N THR A 234 11.89 -1.95 -1.73
CA THR A 234 12.60 -0.77 -2.21
C THR A 234 12.14 -0.32 -3.60
N SER A 235 12.12 0.99 -3.80
CA SER A 235 12.06 1.63 -5.10
C SER A 235 13.33 2.42 -5.38
N GLU A 236 13.57 2.74 -6.64
CA GLU A 236 14.74 3.50 -7.08
C GLU A 236 14.30 4.64 -8.01
N THR A 237 14.85 5.83 -7.78
CA THR A 237 14.65 6.99 -8.64
C THR A 237 15.56 6.94 -9.88
N PRO A 238 15.26 7.71 -10.95
CA PRO A 238 16.13 7.78 -12.12
C PRO A 238 17.59 8.21 -11.84
N ASP A 239 17.83 8.96 -10.76
CA ASP A 239 19.15 9.38 -10.28
C ASP A 239 19.77 8.42 -9.24
N GLY A 240 19.21 7.23 -9.09
CA GLY A 240 19.75 6.14 -8.28
C GLY A 240 19.58 6.32 -6.77
N ILE A 241 18.54 7.02 -6.31
CA ILE A 241 18.15 7.02 -4.90
C ILE A 241 17.31 5.78 -4.64
N VAL A 242 17.84 4.86 -3.84
CA VAL A 242 17.08 3.71 -3.33
C VAL A 242 16.37 4.13 -2.05
N PHE A 243 15.06 3.90 -1.98
CA PHE A 243 14.20 4.33 -0.87
C PHE A 243 13.10 3.29 -0.57
N LEU A 244 12.41 3.44 0.57
CA LEU A 244 11.29 2.57 0.96
C LEU A 244 9.95 3.33 0.88
N PRO A 245 9.13 3.04 -0.15
CA PRO A 245 7.76 3.51 -0.25
C PRO A 245 6.92 3.26 1.00
N ASN A 246 6.98 2.05 1.55
CA ASN A 246 6.12 1.62 2.67
C ASN A 246 6.97 1.20 3.88
N MET A 247 6.57 1.68 5.06
CA MET A 247 7.15 1.28 6.34
C MET A 247 6.00 0.98 7.33
N PRO A 248 5.70 -0.31 7.61
CA PRO A 248 6.46 -1.53 7.25
C PRO A 248 6.23 -2.01 5.80
N THR A 249 6.99 -3.01 5.38
CA THR A 249 6.76 -3.78 4.14
C THR A 249 7.29 -5.21 4.29
N GLU A 250 6.56 -6.20 3.79
CA GLU A 250 6.86 -7.63 3.89
C GLU A 250 6.66 -8.40 2.57
N GLU A 251 6.30 -7.69 1.50
CA GLU A 251 5.85 -8.29 0.24
C GLU A 251 6.93 -8.35 -0.85
N ILE A 252 6.69 -9.27 -1.79
CA ILE A 252 7.14 -9.14 -3.17
C ILE A 252 5.92 -9.18 -4.09
N PHE A 253 5.94 -8.43 -5.18
CA PHE A 253 4.75 -8.27 -6.03
C PHE A 253 5.09 -8.11 -7.51
N THR A 254 4.11 -8.38 -8.37
CA THR A 254 4.16 -8.16 -9.83
C THR A 254 2.75 -7.95 -10.38
N MET A 255 2.62 -7.54 -11.64
CA MET A 255 1.33 -7.55 -12.33
C MET A 255 0.94 -8.97 -12.83
N PRO A 256 -0.36 -9.33 -12.78
CA PRO A 256 -0.92 -10.45 -13.52
C PRO A 256 -1.25 -10.06 -14.97
N HIS A 257 -1.49 -11.05 -15.81
CA HIS A 257 -2.03 -10.84 -17.14
C HIS A 257 -3.54 -10.65 -17.05
N LYS A 258 -4.04 -9.49 -17.48
CA LYS A 258 -5.42 -9.02 -17.31
C LYS A 258 -6.50 -9.95 -17.88
N ASP A 259 -6.14 -10.81 -18.84
CA ASP A 259 -7.04 -11.75 -19.52
C ASP A 259 -6.83 -13.22 -19.10
N GLU A 260 -5.85 -13.53 -18.24
CA GLU A 260 -5.51 -14.90 -17.86
C GLU A 260 -5.77 -15.19 -16.37
N VAL A 261 -6.95 -14.83 -15.86
CA VAL A 261 -7.36 -15.15 -14.49
C VAL A 261 -8.62 -16.01 -14.51
N ASN A 262 -8.57 -17.18 -13.87
CA ASN A 262 -9.67 -18.15 -13.84
C ASN A 262 -9.77 -18.85 -12.49
N GLY A 263 -10.99 -19.03 -12.00
CA GLY A 263 -11.27 -19.72 -10.74
C GLY A 263 -11.88 -18.79 -9.70
N THR A 264 -11.85 -19.19 -8.43
CA THR A 264 -12.49 -18.46 -7.33
C THR A 264 -11.46 -18.14 -6.25
N VAL A 265 -11.57 -16.97 -5.64
CA VAL A 265 -10.77 -16.55 -4.49
C VAL A 265 -11.67 -16.01 -3.38
N ALA A 266 -11.37 -16.40 -2.14
CA ALA A 266 -12.01 -15.86 -0.95
C ALA A 266 -11.08 -14.87 -0.22
N SER A 267 -11.65 -13.78 0.28
CA SER A 267 -10.95 -12.84 1.16
C SER A 267 -10.64 -13.48 2.51
N THR A 268 -9.50 -13.15 3.09
CA THR A 268 -9.06 -13.63 4.42
C THR A 268 -9.04 -12.54 5.48
N LEU A 269 -9.03 -11.26 5.07
CA LEU A 269 -9.15 -10.10 5.94
C LEU A 269 -10.24 -9.15 5.40
N PRO A 270 -10.83 -8.31 6.29
CA PRO A 270 -11.73 -7.23 5.87
C PRO A 270 -11.07 -6.26 4.89
N LEU A 271 -11.88 -5.66 4.01
CA LEU A 271 -11.47 -4.62 3.08
C LEU A 271 -12.13 -3.28 3.45
N PRO A 272 -11.38 -2.30 4.01
CA PRO A 272 -11.84 -0.93 4.12
C PRO A 272 -11.94 -0.29 2.72
N TYR A 273 -13.15 0.03 2.28
CA TYR A 273 -13.37 0.64 0.96
C TYR A 273 -14.51 1.67 0.99
N SER A 274 -14.25 2.85 0.44
CA SER A 274 -15.23 3.94 0.30
C SER A 274 -15.99 4.28 1.61
N GLY A 275 -15.30 4.25 2.75
CA GLY A 275 -15.89 4.54 4.07
C GLY A 275 -16.79 3.43 4.64
N SER A 276 -16.77 2.25 4.03
CA SER A 276 -17.40 1.02 4.52
C SER A 276 -16.34 -0.06 4.73
N VAL A 277 -16.70 -1.14 5.42
CA VAL A 277 -15.89 -2.35 5.53
C VAL A 277 -16.62 -3.47 4.78
N ILE A 278 -15.89 -4.18 3.92
CA ILE A 278 -16.39 -5.34 3.18
C ILE A 278 -15.79 -6.58 3.85
N GLU A 279 -16.63 -7.56 4.22
CA GLU A 279 -16.20 -8.75 4.95
C GLU A 279 -16.73 -10.05 4.35
N GLY A 280 -15.94 -11.11 4.48
CA GLY A 280 -16.32 -12.47 4.10
C GLY A 280 -16.76 -12.57 2.65
N PHE A 281 -15.95 -12.04 1.72
CA PHE A 281 -16.30 -11.94 0.32
C PHE A 281 -15.53 -12.93 -0.55
N SER A 282 -16.09 -13.23 -1.71
CA SER A 282 -15.45 -14.08 -2.73
C SER A 282 -15.66 -13.50 -4.12
N LEU A 283 -14.68 -13.74 -4.99
CA LEU A 283 -14.70 -13.33 -6.39
C LEU A 283 -14.44 -14.54 -7.27
N THR A 284 -15.27 -14.74 -8.29
CA THR A 284 -15.07 -15.76 -9.33
C THR A 284 -14.67 -15.08 -10.64
N PHE A 285 -13.54 -15.51 -11.19
CA PHE A 285 -12.96 -15.00 -12.41
C PHE A 285 -13.12 -15.99 -13.56
N LYS A 286 -13.34 -15.44 -14.75
CA LYS A 286 -13.26 -16.15 -16.02
C LYS A 286 -12.65 -15.23 -17.07
N ASP A 287 -11.66 -15.73 -17.81
CA ASP A 287 -10.99 -15.00 -18.88
C ASP A 287 -10.49 -13.61 -18.41
N GLY A 288 -10.00 -13.56 -17.18
CA GLY A 288 -9.42 -12.36 -16.55
C GLY A 288 -10.41 -11.43 -15.84
N ALA A 289 -11.72 -11.63 -16.00
CA ALA A 289 -12.74 -10.74 -15.43
C ALA A 289 -13.55 -11.41 -14.32
N VAL A 290 -13.90 -10.66 -13.29
CA VAL A 290 -14.89 -11.08 -12.29
C VAL A 290 -16.24 -11.30 -12.98
N THR A 291 -16.77 -12.51 -12.87
CA THR A 291 -18.08 -12.90 -13.40
C THR A 291 -19.13 -13.13 -12.32
N ASP A 292 -18.70 -13.38 -11.08
CA ASP A 292 -19.59 -13.55 -9.92
C ASP A 292 -18.86 -13.11 -8.64
N PHE A 293 -19.61 -12.59 -7.67
CA PHE A 293 -19.06 -12.15 -6.39
C PHE A 293 -20.12 -12.18 -5.29
N SER A 294 -19.67 -12.40 -4.05
CA SER A 294 -20.51 -12.39 -2.85
C SER A 294 -19.79 -11.67 -1.72
N ALA A 295 -20.53 -11.15 -0.74
CA ALA A 295 -19.97 -10.59 0.49
C ALA A 295 -20.96 -10.81 1.64
N ALA A 296 -20.45 -11.19 2.82
CA ALA A 296 -21.28 -11.30 4.03
C ALA A 296 -21.72 -9.91 4.50
N GLU A 297 -20.79 -8.95 4.46
CA GLU A 297 -21.05 -7.53 4.72
C GLU A 297 -20.43 -6.67 3.61
N GLY A 298 -21.06 -5.55 3.27
CA GLY A 298 -20.52 -4.60 2.29
C GLY A 298 -20.70 -5.01 0.81
N TYR A 299 -21.75 -5.78 0.46
CA TYR A 299 -22.03 -6.17 -0.92
C TYR A 299 -22.15 -5.00 -1.90
N GLU A 300 -22.90 -3.94 -1.55
CA GLU A 300 -23.08 -2.78 -2.44
C GLU A 300 -21.77 -2.00 -2.67
N PRO A 301 -20.95 -1.69 -1.63
CA PRO A 301 -19.60 -1.19 -1.83
C PRO A 301 -18.73 -2.08 -2.73
N LEU A 302 -18.73 -3.40 -2.53
CA LEU A 302 -17.97 -4.34 -3.37
C LEU A 302 -18.42 -4.31 -4.83
N LYS A 303 -19.74 -4.32 -5.05
CA LYS A 303 -20.33 -4.17 -6.39
C LYS A 303 -19.89 -2.86 -7.04
N SER A 304 -19.95 -1.75 -6.30
CA SER A 304 -19.57 -0.44 -6.81
C SER A 304 -18.09 -0.35 -7.20
N LEU A 305 -17.21 -1.09 -6.50
CA LEU A 305 -15.81 -1.24 -6.88
C LEU A 305 -15.68 -2.02 -8.19
N ILE A 306 -16.28 -3.21 -8.29
CA ILE A 306 -16.16 -4.08 -9.45
C ILE A 306 -16.75 -3.44 -10.71
N GLU A 307 -17.84 -2.69 -10.58
CA GLU A 307 -18.57 -2.05 -11.68
C GLU A 307 -18.08 -0.62 -12.01
N MET A 308 -17.01 -0.14 -11.37
CA MET A 308 -16.51 1.23 -11.54
C MET A 308 -16.11 1.54 -13.00
N ASP A 309 -15.32 0.66 -13.63
CA ASP A 309 -14.92 0.73 -15.02
C ASP A 309 -14.66 -0.67 -15.63
N GLU A 310 -14.17 -0.73 -16.87
CA GLU A 310 -13.87 -2.02 -17.50
C GLU A 310 -12.70 -2.74 -16.81
N GLY A 311 -11.72 -1.98 -16.31
CA GLY A 311 -10.53 -2.53 -15.65
C GLY A 311 -10.77 -2.91 -14.19
N SER A 312 -11.75 -2.33 -13.51
CA SER A 312 -12.00 -2.56 -12.07
C SER A 312 -12.49 -3.98 -11.76
N ARG A 313 -12.93 -4.75 -12.77
CA ARG A 313 -13.27 -6.17 -12.65
C ARG A 313 -12.11 -7.11 -12.98
N ARG A 314 -10.90 -6.59 -13.23
CA ARG A 314 -9.70 -7.36 -13.59
C ARG A 314 -8.61 -7.07 -12.57
N LEU A 315 -7.63 -7.97 -12.47
CA LEU A 315 -6.52 -7.80 -11.55
C LEU A 315 -5.42 -6.91 -12.13
N GLY A 316 -4.82 -6.08 -11.28
CA GLY A 316 -3.66 -5.24 -11.58
C GLY A 316 -2.38 -5.69 -10.86
N GLU A 317 -2.52 -6.49 -9.81
CA GLU A 317 -1.41 -6.92 -8.96
C GLU A 317 -1.63 -8.30 -8.36
N VAL A 318 -0.52 -8.99 -8.15
CA VAL A 318 -0.38 -10.15 -7.28
C VAL A 318 0.80 -9.90 -6.34
N ALA A 319 0.58 -10.11 -5.05
CA ALA A 319 1.61 -9.95 -4.04
C ALA A 319 1.71 -11.17 -3.13
N LEU A 320 2.94 -11.50 -2.76
CA LEU A 320 3.29 -12.65 -1.92
C LEU A 320 3.88 -12.17 -0.60
N VAL A 321 3.18 -12.49 0.47
CA VAL A 321 3.60 -12.24 1.86
C VAL A 321 3.51 -13.55 2.63
N PRO A 322 4.60 -14.02 3.27
CA PRO A 322 4.54 -15.23 4.06
C PRO A 322 3.62 -15.05 5.28
N HIS A 323 2.82 -16.08 5.58
CA HIS A 323 1.94 -16.11 6.73
C HIS A 323 2.70 -16.02 8.05
N HIS A 324 3.93 -16.55 8.13
CA HIS A 324 4.83 -16.23 9.23
C HIS A 324 5.66 -15.00 8.87
N SER A 325 5.13 -13.85 9.24
CA SER A 325 5.74 -12.52 9.09
C SER A 325 5.44 -11.65 10.31
N PRO A 326 6.25 -10.62 10.60
CA PRO A 326 6.09 -9.79 11.80
C PRO A 326 4.71 -9.16 11.97
N ILE A 327 4.00 -8.88 10.87
CA ILE A 327 2.66 -8.30 10.91
C ILE A 327 1.59 -9.39 11.06
N SER A 328 1.65 -10.43 10.23
CA SER A 328 0.70 -11.56 10.25
C SER A 328 0.67 -12.25 11.63
N ASP A 329 1.84 -12.49 12.24
CA ASP A 329 1.96 -13.17 13.53
C ASP A 329 1.32 -12.38 14.69
N LEU A 330 0.97 -11.10 14.49
CA LEU A 330 0.23 -10.33 15.48
C LEU A 330 -1.23 -10.78 15.60
N GLY A 331 -1.81 -11.33 14.53
CA GLY A 331 -3.23 -11.71 14.49
C GLY A 331 -4.18 -10.52 14.68
N ILE A 332 -3.80 -9.34 14.18
CA ILE A 332 -4.55 -8.09 14.31
C ILE A 332 -4.97 -7.61 12.92
N THR A 333 -6.25 -7.26 12.75
CA THR A 333 -6.71 -6.46 11.62
C THR A 333 -6.50 -4.99 11.94
N PHE A 334 -5.69 -4.30 11.13
CA PHE A 334 -5.34 -2.91 11.37
C PHE A 334 -6.35 -1.92 10.78
N TYR A 335 -7.22 -2.34 9.86
CA TYR A 335 -8.10 -1.44 9.10
C TYR A 335 -7.31 -0.32 8.41
N ASN A 336 -6.09 -0.66 7.99
CA ASN A 336 -5.13 0.22 7.35
C ASN A 336 -4.45 -0.61 6.27
N THR A 337 -4.73 -0.27 5.00
CA THR A 337 -4.27 -1.04 3.83
C THR A 337 -2.78 -1.33 3.88
N MET A 338 -1.93 -0.34 4.22
CA MET A 338 -0.47 -0.53 4.29
C MET A 338 -0.05 -1.62 5.30
N PHE A 339 -0.78 -1.79 6.39
CA PHE A 339 -0.49 -2.85 7.37
C PHE A 339 -1.09 -4.18 6.93
N ASP A 340 -2.37 -4.18 6.55
CA ASP A 340 -3.10 -5.41 6.25
C ASP A 340 -2.58 -6.07 4.95
N GLU A 341 -2.18 -5.29 3.93
CA GLU A 341 -1.57 -5.80 2.68
C GLU A 341 -0.22 -6.49 2.95
N ASN A 342 0.50 -6.05 3.99
CA ASN A 342 1.79 -6.61 4.42
C ASN A 342 1.63 -7.69 5.50
N ALA A 343 0.39 -8.10 5.81
CA ALA A 343 0.08 -9.22 6.70
C ALA A 343 -0.30 -10.50 5.93
N ALA A 344 -0.65 -10.41 4.66
CA ALA A 344 -1.13 -11.57 3.88
C ALA A 344 -0.88 -11.37 2.38
N CYS A 345 -0.73 -12.48 1.64
CA CYS A 345 -0.80 -12.41 0.17
C CYS A 345 -2.07 -11.66 -0.24
N HIS A 346 -1.96 -10.78 -1.22
CA HIS A 346 -3.05 -9.95 -1.68
C HIS A 346 -3.08 -9.86 -3.21
N LEU A 347 -4.22 -9.43 -3.71
CA LEU A 347 -4.45 -9.14 -5.11
C LEU A 347 -5.06 -7.74 -5.21
N ALA A 348 -4.75 -6.99 -6.25
CA ALA A 348 -5.40 -5.70 -6.51
C ALA A 348 -6.42 -5.81 -7.64
N LEU A 349 -7.65 -5.33 -7.41
CA LEU A 349 -8.57 -5.02 -8.50
C LEU A 349 -8.18 -3.67 -9.12
N GLY A 350 -8.12 -3.63 -10.46
CA GLY A 350 -7.85 -2.41 -11.21
C GLY A 350 -6.42 -2.31 -11.75
N ASN A 351 -5.88 -1.10 -11.74
CA ASN A 351 -4.74 -0.68 -12.56
C ASN A 351 -3.44 -1.41 -12.19
N ALA A 352 -2.68 -1.85 -13.19
CA ALA A 352 -1.36 -2.44 -12.99
C ALA A 352 -0.25 -1.38 -12.94
N TYR A 353 0.82 -1.68 -12.20
CA TYR A 353 2.01 -0.83 -12.14
C TYR A 353 2.92 -1.06 -13.35
N SER A 354 3.08 -0.08 -14.24
CA SER A 354 3.87 -0.25 -15.48
C SER A 354 5.34 -0.63 -15.25
N PHE A 355 5.91 -0.33 -14.07
CA PHE A 355 7.28 -0.71 -13.71
C PHE A 355 7.44 -2.21 -13.34
N THR A 356 6.35 -2.98 -13.25
CA THR A 356 6.39 -4.45 -13.06
C THR A 356 6.36 -5.21 -14.39
N LEU A 357 6.67 -4.52 -15.50
CA LEU A 357 6.85 -5.10 -16.83
C LEU A 357 8.12 -4.54 -17.47
N GLU A 358 8.90 -5.39 -18.14
CA GLU A 358 10.09 -4.97 -18.90
C GLU A 358 9.76 -3.85 -19.88
N ASN A 359 10.47 -2.72 -19.74
CA ASN A 359 10.27 -1.46 -20.47
C ASN A 359 8.87 -0.82 -20.32
N GLY A 360 8.05 -1.25 -19.36
CA GLY A 360 6.67 -0.81 -19.25
C GLY A 360 6.51 0.68 -18.92
N THR A 361 7.46 1.32 -18.24
CA THR A 361 7.42 2.77 -17.96
C THR A 361 7.58 3.66 -19.20
N ALA A 362 8.11 3.10 -20.31
CA ALA A 362 8.25 3.79 -21.58
C ALA A 362 7.08 3.53 -22.55
N MET A 363 6.16 2.63 -22.19
CA MET A 363 5.05 2.19 -23.04
C MET A 363 3.82 3.09 -22.89
N SER A 364 3.08 3.23 -23.98
CA SER A 364 1.73 3.80 -23.96
C SER A 364 0.76 2.88 -23.21
N ARG A 365 -0.42 3.39 -22.86
CA ARG A 365 -1.46 2.59 -22.21
C ARG A 365 -1.93 1.43 -23.11
N GLU A 366 -2.03 1.68 -24.41
CA GLU A 366 -2.43 0.69 -25.41
C GLU A 366 -1.36 -0.41 -25.54
N GLU A 367 -0.08 -0.03 -25.56
CA GLU A 367 1.05 -0.97 -25.59
C GLU A 367 1.07 -1.84 -24.33
N LEU A 368 0.94 -1.24 -23.14
CA LEU A 368 0.82 -1.95 -21.87
C LEU A 368 -0.36 -2.94 -21.87
N SER A 369 -1.53 -2.49 -22.31
CA SER A 369 -2.75 -3.32 -22.41
C SER A 369 -2.56 -4.50 -23.36
N SER A 370 -1.90 -4.28 -24.50
CA SER A 370 -1.58 -5.34 -25.47
C SER A 370 -0.61 -6.39 -24.93
N ARG A 371 0.18 -6.05 -23.90
CA ARG A 371 1.09 -6.95 -23.19
C ARG A 371 0.48 -7.54 -21.90
N GLY A 372 -0.82 -7.34 -21.69
CA GLY A 372 -1.56 -7.94 -20.59
C GLY A 372 -1.67 -7.07 -19.33
N ALA A 373 -1.16 -5.83 -19.32
CA ALA A 373 -1.32 -4.95 -18.17
C ALA A 373 -2.75 -4.39 -18.11
N ASN A 374 -3.37 -4.45 -16.93
CA ASN A 374 -4.70 -3.88 -16.74
C ASN A 374 -4.65 -2.35 -16.57
N ALA A 375 -5.65 -1.65 -17.10
CA ALA A 375 -5.79 -0.19 -16.98
C ALA A 375 -7.14 0.14 -16.34
N SER A 376 -7.12 0.89 -15.23
CA SER A 376 -8.32 1.27 -14.48
C SER A 376 -8.11 2.60 -13.76
N LEU A 377 -9.19 3.21 -13.30
CA LEU A 377 -9.15 4.34 -12.37
C LEU A 377 -8.93 3.89 -10.92
N ALA A 378 -9.24 2.63 -10.62
CA ALA A 378 -9.06 2.02 -9.31
C ALA A 378 -7.75 1.25 -9.22
N HIS A 379 -7.25 1.11 -8.00
CA HIS A 379 -6.27 0.12 -7.59
C HIS A 379 -6.60 -0.19 -6.13
N VAL A 380 -7.19 -1.36 -5.87
CA VAL A 380 -7.73 -1.71 -4.55
C VAL A 380 -7.29 -3.10 -4.16
N ASP A 381 -6.44 -3.15 -3.17
CA ASP A 381 -5.88 -4.38 -2.60
C ASP A 381 -6.89 -5.09 -1.72
N PHE A 382 -6.94 -6.41 -1.86
CA PHE A 382 -7.63 -7.28 -0.93
C PHE A 382 -6.82 -8.53 -0.61
N MET A 383 -6.89 -8.93 0.65
CA MET A 383 -6.03 -9.97 1.20
C MET A 383 -6.70 -11.34 1.08
N MET A 384 -5.94 -12.32 0.61
CA MET A 384 -6.34 -13.71 0.39
C MET A 384 -5.38 -14.75 0.99
N GLY A 385 -4.26 -14.30 1.56
CA GLY A 385 -3.25 -15.14 2.21
C GLY A 385 -3.71 -15.75 3.54
N SER A 386 -3.33 -17.00 3.80
CA SER A 386 -3.56 -17.68 5.08
C SER A 386 -2.51 -18.76 5.34
N GLY A 387 -2.48 -19.31 6.57
CA GLY A 387 -1.67 -20.48 6.93
C GLY A 387 -2.08 -21.78 6.22
N GLU A 388 -3.15 -21.76 5.44
CA GLU A 388 -3.63 -22.90 4.64
C GLU A 388 -3.40 -22.71 3.13
N LEU A 389 -2.77 -21.59 2.73
CA LEU A 389 -2.54 -21.27 1.33
C LEU A 389 -1.34 -22.02 0.75
N ASP A 390 -1.57 -22.79 -0.30
CA ASP A 390 -0.53 -23.34 -1.16
C ASP A 390 -0.48 -22.57 -2.49
N ILE A 391 0.73 -22.34 -2.99
CA ILE A 391 0.95 -21.69 -4.30
C ILE A 391 1.96 -22.51 -5.09
N ASP A 392 1.62 -22.85 -6.34
CA ASP A 392 2.52 -23.44 -7.32
C ASP A 392 2.79 -22.46 -8.47
N GLY A 393 4.04 -22.40 -8.92
CA GLY A 393 4.45 -21.71 -10.13
C GLY A 393 4.50 -22.66 -11.31
N GLU A 394 3.79 -22.34 -12.38
CA GLU A 394 3.84 -23.06 -13.64
C GLU A 394 4.90 -22.44 -14.54
N THR A 395 5.93 -23.20 -14.90
CA THR A 395 6.96 -22.75 -15.85
C THR A 395 6.47 -22.81 -17.29
N ALA A 396 7.26 -22.31 -18.25
CA ALA A 396 6.86 -22.25 -19.66
C ALA A 396 6.57 -23.63 -20.30
N ASP A 397 7.13 -24.72 -19.76
CA ASP A 397 6.90 -26.09 -20.23
C ASP A 397 5.71 -26.79 -19.52
N GLY A 398 5.04 -26.09 -18.61
CA GLY A 398 3.91 -26.62 -17.83
C GLY A 398 4.29 -27.33 -16.53
N THR A 399 5.59 -27.39 -16.18
CA THR A 399 6.03 -27.96 -14.89
C THR A 399 5.56 -27.07 -13.75
N LEU A 400 4.93 -27.69 -12.74
CA LEU A 400 4.53 -27.05 -11.49
C LEU A 400 5.64 -27.16 -10.44
N GLU A 401 6.02 -26.03 -9.86
CA GLU A 401 7.01 -25.95 -8.79
C GLU A 401 6.40 -25.30 -7.55
N PRO A 402 6.67 -25.82 -6.34
CA PRO A 402 6.16 -25.24 -5.11
C PRO A 402 6.76 -23.86 -4.85
N ILE A 403 5.90 -22.85 -4.72
CA ILE A 403 6.27 -21.50 -4.28
C ILE A 403 5.93 -21.34 -2.79
N PHE A 404 4.67 -21.58 -2.42
CA PHE A 404 4.20 -21.57 -1.03
C PHE A 404 3.65 -22.93 -0.62
N ARG A 405 3.89 -23.30 0.63
CA ARG A 405 3.16 -24.35 1.33
C ARG A 405 2.72 -23.86 2.70
N LYS A 406 1.45 -24.05 3.04
CA LYS A 406 0.87 -23.58 4.32
C LYS A 406 1.22 -22.11 4.61
N GLY A 407 1.02 -21.27 3.60
CA GLY A 407 1.24 -19.84 3.64
C GLY A 407 2.70 -19.39 3.63
N ASN A 408 3.69 -20.29 3.45
CA ASN A 408 5.10 -19.92 3.57
C ASN A 408 5.96 -20.42 2.40
N TRP A 409 7.07 -19.73 2.14
CA TRP A 409 8.02 -20.08 1.09
C TRP A 409 8.45 -21.56 1.15
N ALA A 410 8.33 -22.25 0.03
CA ALA A 410 8.78 -23.64 -0.14
C ALA A 410 10.25 -23.76 -0.58
N PHE A 411 10.94 -22.63 -0.74
CA PHE A 411 12.35 -22.52 -1.08
C PHE A 411 13.07 -21.56 -0.11
N SER A 412 14.40 -21.62 -0.06
CA SER A 412 15.24 -20.87 0.89
C SER A 412 15.93 -19.65 0.29
#